data_AF-A0ABD6A4D5-F1
#
_entry.id   AF-A0ABD6A4D5-F1
#
_cell.length_a   1.000
_cell.length_b   1.000
_cell.length_c   1.000
_cell.angle_alpha   90.00
_cell.angle_beta   90.00
_cell.angle_gamma   90.00
#
_symmetry.space_group_name_H-M   'P 1'
#
loop_
_entity.id
_entity.type
_entity.pdbx_description
1 polymer ?
#
loop_
_entity_poly.entity_id
_entity_poly.type
_entity_poly.pdbx_seq_one_letter_code
_entity_poly.pdbx_strand_id
1 'polypeptide(L)'
;MSFYATVAGYIQYRTLAFLEAAVGRLQTGGWLDDCQHWRVDGRVIEHGRVEMIDTDQLVLVIPPGLYRNLARITTRLFVGATDGVVVISSTDGCFDGWIERPLPAAAEPTPSTDAITSIDAVDLEAFARESGLDVKRFERTPPDEYAAWQDQVCLAFHDTFDPPFPPDLADQNLD
;
A
#
# COMPACT_ATOMS: atom_id res chain seq x y z
N MET A 1 18.84 9.02 -1.25
CA MET A 1 18.74 7.56 -1.50
C MET A 1 17.27 7.26 -1.79
N SER A 2 16.98 6.54 -2.87
CA SER A 2 15.63 6.08 -3.21
C SER A 2 15.34 4.77 -2.48
N PHE A 3 14.06 4.48 -2.23
CA PHE A 3 13.55 3.20 -1.75
C PHE A 3 12.37 2.80 -2.60
N TYR A 4 12.33 1.57 -3.09
CA TYR A 4 11.22 1.05 -3.89
C TYR A 4 10.52 -0.08 -3.16
N ALA A 5 9.19 -0.02 -3.12
CA ALA A 5 8.37 -1.05 -2.51
C ALA A 5 7.07 -1.21 -3.30
N THR A 6 6.57 -2.44 -3.36
CA THR A 6 5.23 -2.71 -3.85
C THR A 6 4.26 -2.33 -2.76
N VAL A 7 3.26 -1.51 -3.07
CA VAL A 7 2.26 -1.02 -2.13
C VAL A 7 0.88 -1.24 -2.71
N ALA A 8 -0.06 -1.68 -1.87
CA ALA A 8 -1.48 -1.75 -2.18
C ALA A 8 -2.27 -1.41 -0.92
N GLY A 9 -3.50 -0.93 -1.06
CA GLY A 9 -4.35 -0.74 0.11
C GLY A 9 -5.52 0.20 -0.09
N TYR A 10 -6.21 0.45 1.01
CA TYR A 10 -7.20 1.51 1.10
C TYR A 10 -7.15 2.17 2.47
N ILE A 11 -7.64 3.40 2.55
CA ILE A 11 -7.80 4.16 3.80
C ILE A 11 -9.15 4.86 3.75
N GLN A 12 -9.97 4.63 4.77
CA GLN A 12 -11.23 5.34 4.95
C GLN A 12 -11.08 6.45 5.98
N TYR A 13 -11.59 7.64 5.68
CA TYR A 13 -11.42 8.82 6.50
C TYR A 13 -12.71 9.25 7.19
N ARG A 14 -12.55 9.87 8.36
CA ARG A 14 -13.69 10.42 9.12
C ARG A 14 -14.35 11.65 8.48
N THR A 15 -13.62 12.42 7.67
CA THR A 15 -14.11 13.64 7.02
C THR A 15 -13.40 13.87 5.69
N LEU A 16 -14.07 14.62 4.80
CA LEU A 16 -13.52 15.04 3.51
C LEU A 16 -12.20 15.79 3.67
N ALA A 17 -12.08 16.67 4.67
CA ALA A 17 -10.85 17.44 4.90
C ALA A 17 -9.62 16.56 5.17
N PHE A 18 -9.79 15.39 5.82
CA PHE A 18 -8.68 14.45 6.01
C PHE A 18 -8.31 13.70 4.74
N LEU A 19 -9.33 13.27 3.96
CA LEU A 19 -9.11 12.68 2.65
C LEU A 19 -8.36 13.65 1.73
N GLU A 20 -8.85 14.88 1.58
CA GLU A 20 -8.21 15.93 0.76
C GLU A 20 -6.77 16.22 1.23
N ALA A 21 -6.52 16.22 2.54
CA ALA A 21 -5.17 16.39 3.06
C ALA A 21 -4.26 15.20 2.74
N ALA A 22 -4.76 13.97 2.67
CA ALA A 22 -4.00 12.81 2.22
C ALA A 22 -3.71 12.89 0.71
N VAL A 23 -4.71 13.26 -0.10
CA VAL A 23 -4.56 13.48 -1.54
C VAL A 23 -3.52 14.58 -1.82
N GLY A 24 -3.58 15.72 -1.14
CA GLY A 24 -2.61 16.79 -1.29
C GLY A 24 -1.18 16.37 -0.92
N ARG A 25 -1.00 15.50 0.08
CA ARG A 25 0.31 14.90 0.40
C ARG A 25 0.80 14.01 -0.74
N LEU A 26 -0.08 13.19 -1.31
CA LEU A 26 0.25 12.30 -2.42
C LEU A 26 0.64 13.08 -3.69
N GLN A 27 -0.06 14.17 -3.99
CA GLN A 27 0.26 15.08 -5.08
C GLN A 27 1.61 15.79 -4.86
N THR A 28 1.84 16.32 -3.67
CA THR A 28 3.11 16.97 -3.31
C THR A 28 4.30 16.00 -3.42
N GLY A 29 4.07 14.72 -3.11
CA GLY A 29 5.07 13.66 -3.25
C GLY A 29 5.22 13.11 -4.68
N GLY A 30 4.36 13.52 -5.61
CA GLY A 30 4.40 13.11 -7.02
C GLY A 30 3.87 11.71 -7.30
N TRP A 31 3.11 11.12 -6.39
CA TRP A 31 2.42 9.83 -6.59
C TRP A 31 1.03 9.98 -7.19
N LEU A 32 0.43 11.16 -7.04
CA LEU A 32 -0.76 11.58 -7.76
C LEU A 32 -0.43 12.79 -8.64
N ASP A 33 -1.04 12.89 -9.82
CA ASP A 33 -1.03 14.13 -10.60
C ASP A 33 -2.15 15.10 -10.17
N ASP A 34 -2.23 16.26 -10.84
CA ASP A 34 -3.24 17.29 -10.56
C ASP A 34 -4.67 16.81 -10.87
N CYS A 35 -4.80 15.79 -11.72
CA CYS A 35 -6.05 15.11 -12.05
C CYS A 35 -6.31 13.90 -11.15
N GLN A 36 -5.50 13.69 -10.11
CA GLN A 36 -5.61 12.57 -9.17
C GLN A 36 -5.36 11.19 -9.78
N HIS A 37 -4.60 11.11 -10.88
CA HIS A 37 -4.15 9.83 -11.41
C HIS A 37 -2.88 9.35 -10.71
N TRP A 38 -2.87 8.06 -10.36
CA TRP A 38 -1.72 7.40 -9.75
C TRP A 38 -0.52 7.30 -10.71
N ARG A 39 0.65 7.58 -10.15
CA ARG A 39 1.96 7.40 -10.80
C ARG A 39 2.68 6.23 -10.15
N VAL A 40 2.78 5.14 -10.88
CA VAL A 40 3.45 3.89 -10.48
C VAL A 40 4.68 3.70 -11.35
N ASP A 41 5.83 3.46 -10.73
CA ASP A 41 7.13 3.37 -11.42
C ASP A 41 7.38 4.54 -12.42
N GLY A 42 6.97 5.75 -12.03
CA GLY A 42 7.12 6.95 -12.87
C GLY A 42 6.19 7.03 -14.09
N ARG A 43 5.27 6.07 -14.26
CA ARG A 43 4.25 6.06 -15.31
C ARG A 43 2.88 6.38 -14.71
N VAL A 44 2.09 7.18 -15.40
CA VAL A 44 0.67 7.36 -15.05
C VAL A 44 -0.04 6.05 -15.39
N ILE A 45 -0.72 5.46 -14.41
CA ILE A 45 -1.61 4.33 -14.66
C ILE A 45 -3.05 4.86 -14.65
N GLU A 46 -3.69 4.80 -15.82
CA GLU A 46 -5.14 4.89 -15.93
C GLU A 46 -5.70 3.55 -15.47
N HIS A 47 -6.00 3.43 -14.18
CA HIS A 47 -6.84 2.33 -13.73
C HIS A 47 -8.25 2.61 -14.23
N GLY A 48 -8.78 1.71 -15.08
CA GLY A 48 -10.13 1.87 -15.61
C GLY A 48 -11.18 1.89 -14.48
N ARG A 49 -12.30 2.60 -14.72
CA ARG A 49 -13.63 2.63 -14.04
C ARG A 49 -13.75 2.61 -12.51
N VAL A 50 -12.75 2.24 -11.71
CA VAL A 50 -12.79 2.30 -10.25
C VAL A 50 -12.22 3.64 -9.82
N GLU A 51 -13.07 4.46 -9.19
CA GLU A 51 -12.62 5.70 -8.57
C GLU A 51 -11.67 5.35 -7.42
N MET A 52 -10.39 5.71 -7.59
CA MET A 52 -9.36 5.48 -6.58
C MET A 52 -9.45 6.46 -5.41
N ILE A 53 -10.29 7.49 -5.55
CA ILE A 53 -10.57 8.50 -4.55
C ILE A 53 -12.07 8.74 -4.59
N ASP A 54 -12.79 8.20 -3.62
CA ASP A 54 -14.24 8.32 -3.50
C ASP A 54 -14.54 9.32 -2.38
N THR A 55 -15.02 10.50 -2.76
CA THR A 55 -15.34 11.57 -1.80
C THR A 55 -16.67 11.37 -1.08
N ASP A 56 -17.56 10.53 -1.62
CA ASP A 56 -18.85 10.23 -0.99
C ASP A 56 -18.67 9.21 0.13
N GLN A 57 -17.83 8.20 -0.09
CA GLN A 57 -17.46 7.18 0.91
C GLN A 57 -16.26 7.57 1.77
N LEU A 58 -15.59 8.68 1.42
CA LEU A 58 -14.37 9.18 2.08
C LEU A 58 -13.22 8.17 2.03
N VAL A 59 -13.02 7.52 0.89
CA VAL A 59 -12.03 6.45 0.70
C VAL A 59 -10.94 6.87 -0.26
N LEU A 60 -9.70 6.58 0.12
CA LEU A 60 -8.52 6.58 -0.75
C LEU A 60 -8.11 5.14 -1.01
N VAL A 61 -8.01 4.75 -2.27
CA VAL A 61 -7.48 3.47 -2.72
C VAL A 61 -6.07 3.69 -3.28
N ILE A 62 -5.11 2.89 -2.79
CA ILE A 62 -3.75 2.81 -3.29
C ILE A 62 -3.68 1.58 -4.21
N PRO A 63 -3.63 1.75 -5.54
CA PRO A 63 -3.61 0.61 -6.43
C PRO A 63 -2.32 -0.19 -6.25
N PRO A 64 -2.36 -1.52 -6.39
CA PRO A 64 -1.17 -2.35 -6.36
C PRO A 64 -0.13 -1.87 -7.37
N GLY A 65 1.08 -1.61 -6.91
CA GLY A 65 2.13 -1.13 -7.79
C GLY A 65 3.46 -0.90 -7.10
N LEU A 66 4.53 -0.78 -7.89
CA LEU A 66 5.86 -0.43 -7.41
C LEU A 66 5.98 1.09 -7.26
N TYR A 67 6.14 1.55 -6.02
CA TYR A 67 6.23 2.97 -5.70
C TYR A 67 7.61 3.34 -5.17
N ARG A 68 8.14 4.45 -5.67
CA ARG A 68 9.34 5.07 -5.13
C ARG A 68 8.99 5.90 -3.90
N ASN A 69 9.57 5.56 -2.75
CA ASN A 69 9.48 6.26 -1.46
C ASN A 69 8.08 6.34 -0.81
N LEU A 70 6.99 5.85 -1.44
CA LEU A 70 5.64 5.95 -0.87
C LEU A 70 5.54 5.23 0.48
N ALA A 71 6.10 4.03 0.57
CA ALA A 71 6.20 3.24 1.79
C ALA A 71 6.87 3.95 2.98
N ARG A 72 7.58 5.06 2.76
CA ARG A 72 8.20 5.86 3.83
C ARG A 72 7.23 6.84 4.49
N ILE A 73 6.06 7.07 3.89
CA ILE A 73 5.09 8.06 4.38
C ILE A 73 3.71 7.47 4.65
N THR A 74 3.51 6.15 4.50
CA THR A 74 2.19 5.50 4.64
C THR A 74 1.53 5.77 5.98
N THR A 75 2.28 5.71 7.08
CA THR A 75 1.79 6.10 8.42
C THR A 75 1.17 7.49 8.44
N ARG A 76 1.73 8.45 7.70
CA ARG A 76 1.20 9.84 7.64
C ARG A 76 -0.09 9.95 6.83
N LEU A 77 -0.39 8.97 5.97
CA LEU A 77 -1.64 8.91 5.23
C LEU A 77 -2.80 8.46 6.12
N PHE A 78 -2.53 7.78 7.24
CA PHE A 78 -3.56 7.34 8.19
C PHE A 78 -4.09 8.44 9.12
N VAL A 79 -3.58 9.68 9.05
CA VAL A 79 -4.13 10.77 9.88
C VAL A 79 -5.58 11.05 9.49
N GLY A 80 -6.50 10.90 10.45
CA GLY A 80 -7.94 11.00 10.24
C GLY A 80 -8.60 9.70 9.74
N ALA A 81 -7.87 8.60 9.68
CA ALA A 81 -8.40 7.32 9.24
C ALA A 81 -9.31 6.68 10.31
N THR A 82 -10.42 6.10 9.87
CA THR A 82 -11.36 5.31 10.70
C THR A 82 -11.24 3.83 10.43
N ASP A 83 -10.83 3.47 9.22
CA ASP A 83 -10.53 2.10 8.80
C ASP A 83 -9.48 2.14 7.68
N GLY A 84 -8.89 0.99 7.38
CA GLY A 84 -7.96 0.86 6.27
C GLY A 84 -6.92 -0.22 6.50
N VAL A 85 -6.27 -0.58 5.41
CA VAL A 85 -5.10 -1.45 5.43
C VAL A 85 -4.21 -1.10 4.25
N VAL A 86 -2.91 -0.99 4.53
CA VAL A 86 -1.87 -0.79 3.52
C VAL A 86 -0.89 -1.94 3.64
N VAL A 87 -0.74 -2.68 2.55
CA VAL A 87 0.12 -3.86 2.43
C VAL A 87 1.33 -3.49 1.61
N ILE A 88 2.51 -3.77 2.14
CA ILE A 88 3.77 -3.36 1.54
C ILE A 88 4.71 -4.55 1.49
N SER A 89 5.40 -4.74 0.38
CA SER A 89 6.56 -5.63 0.29
C SER A 89 7.72 -4.91 -0.38
N SER A 90 8.95 -5.26 0.00
CA SER A 90 10.16 -4.68 -0.56
C SER A 90 11.21 -5.76 -0.84
N THR A 91 11.95 -5.56 -1.92
CA THR A 91 13.21 -6.26 -2.22
C THR A 91 14.42 -5.31 -2.14
N ASP A 92 14.18 -4.00 -2.01
CA ASP A 92 15.19 -2.95 -1.96
C ASP A 92 15.68 -2.73 -0.52
N GLY A 93 16.94 -3.08 -0.25
CA GLY A 93 17.59 -2.87 1.05
C GLY A 93 17.13 -3.77 2.20
N CYS A 94 15.95 -4.38 2.10
CA CYS A 94 15.41 -5.38 3.03
C CYS A 94 14.35 -6.22 2.30
N PHE A 95 14.37 -7.55 2.50
CA PHE A 95 13.38 -8.48 1.93
C PHE A 95 12.32 -8.83 2.96
N ASP A 96 11.40 -7.89 3.17
CA ASP A 96 10.34 -7.97 4.18
C ASP A 96 9.01 -7.45 3.62
N GLY A 97 7.93 -7.94 4.21
CA GLY A 97 6.58 -7.44 4.04
C GLY A 97 6.09 -6.81 5.32
N TRP A 98 5.12 -5.91 5.24
CA TRP A 98 4.40 -5.45 6.41
C TRP A 98 2.99 -4.99 6.06
N ILE A 99 2.12 -5.11 7.05
CA ILE A 99 0.71 -4.74 6.94
C ILE A 99 0.44 -3.65 7.97
N GLU A 100 0.04 -2.48 7.48
CA GLU A 100 -0.23 -1.31 8.30
C GLU A 100 -1.74 -1.07 8.40
N ARG A 101 -2.24 -0.83 9.61
CA ARG A 101 -3.66 -0.56 9.90
C ARG A 101 -3.81 0.61 10.87
N PRO A 102 -4.90 1.40 10.81
CA PRO A 102 -5.10 2.51 11.72
C PRO A 102 -5.39 2.00 13.13
N LEU A 103 -4.81 2.69 14.12
CA LEU A 103 -5.24 2.59 15.52
C LEU A 103 -6.38 3.57 15.77
N PRO A 104 -7.19 3.39 16.83
CA PRO A 104 -8.25 4.34 17.18
C PRO A 104 -7.78 5.80 17.30
N ALA A 105 -6.53 6.02 17.72
CA ALA A 105 -5.93 7.35 17.80
C ALA A 105 -5.77 8.05 16.43
N ALA A 106 -5.72 7.31 15.32
CA ALA A 106 -5.63 7.86 13.97
C ALA A 106 -6.82 8.76 13.64
N ALA A 107 -8.00 8.40 14.12
CA ALA A 107 -9.23 9.14 13.88
C ALA A 107 -9.30 10.44 14.70
N GLU A 108 -8.44 10.66 15.70
CA GLU A 108 -8.48 11.87 16.53
C GLU A 108 -8.11 13.12 15.70
N PRO A 109 -8.78 14.27 15.88
CA PRO A 109 -8.44 15.50 15.14
C PRO A 109 -7.01 15.98 15.40
N THR A 110 -6.48 15.63 16.56
CA THR A 110 -5.10 15.86 16.98
C THR A 110 -4.71 14.63 17.78
N PRO A 111 -4.03 13.65 17.15
CA PRO A 111 -3.67 12.40 17.81
C PRO A 111 -2.94 12.67 19.12
N SER A 112 -3.44 12.08 20.20
CA SER A 112 -2.82 12.14 21.53
C SER A 112 -1.48 11.41 21.63
N THR A 113 -1.10 10.66 20.59
CA THR A 113 0.11 9.86 20.47
C THR A 113 0.64 9.88 19.04
N ASP A 114 1.95 9.72 18.88
CA ASP A 114 2.60 9.55 17.57
C ASP A 114 2.32 8.16 16.96
N ALA A 115 1.91 7.19 17.78
CA ALA A 115 1.54 5.85 17.34
C ALA A 115 0.07 5.82 16.85
N ILE A 116 -0.13 6.17 15.59
CA ILE A 116 -1.46 6.16 14.95
C ILE A 116 -1.73 4.91 14.10
N THR A 117 -0.74 4.03 13.92
CA THR A 117 -0.91 2.78 13.18
C THR A 117 -0.31 1.60 13.93
N SER A 118 -0.84 0.41 13.68
CA SER A 118 -0.19 -0.86 13.99
C SER A 118 0.51 -1.37 12.74
N ILE A 119 1.71 -1.92 12.90
CA ILE A 119 2.48 -2.52 11.81
C ILE A 119 2.77 -3.98 12.16
N ASP A 120 2.23 -4.89 11.36
CA ASP A 120 2.55 -6.32 11.41
C ASP A 120 3.68 -6.58 10.42
N ALA A 121 4.90 -6.80 10.93
CA ALA A 121 6.05 -7.15 10.10
C ALA A 121 6.05 -8.64 9.74
N VAL A 122 6.34 -8.95 8.48
CA VAL A 122 6.34 -10.30 7.91
C VAL A 122 7.69 -10.56 7.26
N ASP A 123 8.41 -11.56 7.77
CA ASP A 123 9.61 -12.10 7.13
C ASP A 123 9.20 -12.84 5.86
N LEU A 124 9.61 -12.33 4.70
CA LEU A 124 9.23 -12.92 3.41
C LEU A 124 9.92 -14.25 3.11
N GLU A 125 11.09 -14.55 3.70
CA GLU A 125 11.67 -15.89 3.60
C GLU A 125 10.86 -16.91 4.42
N ALA A 126 10.40 -16.50 5.61
CA ALA A 126 9.53 -17.33 6.43
C ALA A 126 8.18 -17.57 5.73
N PHE A 127 7.56 -16.52 5.19
CA PHE A 127 6.35 -16.60 4.40
C PHE A 127 6.53 -17.52 3.17
N ALA A 128 7.63 -17.40 2.42
CA ALA A 128 7.90 -18.26 1.27
C ALA A 128 7.92 -19.75 1.63
N ARG A 129 8.48 -20.09 2.80
CA ARG A 129 8.50 -21.46 3.33
C ARG A 129 7.09 -21.96 3.66
N GLU A 130 6.27 -21.12 4.30
CA GLU A 130 4.91 -21.47 4.71
C GLU A 130 3.97 -21.59 3.51
N SER A 131 4.19 -20.78 2.48
CA SER A 131 3.43 -20.75 1.23
C SER A 131 3.89 -21.78 0.19
N GLY A 132 4.88 -22.63 0.51
CA GLY A 132 5.35 -23.70 -0.37
C GLY A 132 6.16 -23.24 -1.58
N LEU A 133 6.75 -22.04 -1.53
CA LEU A 133 7.57 -21.46 -2.60
C LEU A 133 9.06 -21.86 -2.52
N ASP A 134 9.40 -22.70 -1.54
CA ASP A 134 10.77 -23.00 -1.11
C ASP A 134 11.57 -21.73 -0.73
N VAL A 135 12.71 -21.92 -0.05
CA VAL A 135 13.61 -20.82 0.30
C VAL A 135 14.85 -20.90 -0.54
N LYS A 136 15.05 -19.90 -1.42
CA LYS A 136 16.31 -19.73 -2.14
C LYS A 136 17.30 -18.94 -1.29
N ARG A 137 18.59 -19.29 -1.42
CA ARG A 137 19.68 -18.58 -0.75
C ARG A 137 20.43 -17.74 -1.76
N PHE A 138 20.60 -16.45 -1.47
CA PHE A 138 21.30 -15.50 -2.34
C PHE A 138 22.67 -16.02 -2.81
N GLU A 139 23.49 -16.53 -1.88
CA GLU A 139 24.84 -17.03 -2.17
C GLU A 139 24.91 -18.26 -3.09
N ARG A 140 23.80 -18.99 -3.24
CA ARG A 140 23.75 -20.29 -3.94
C ARG A 140 22.86 -20.27 -5.18
N THR A 141 22.27 -19.13 -5.48
CA THR A 141 21.30 -18.96 -6.57
C THR A 141 21.85 -17.94 -7.54
N PRO A 142 21.81 -18.19 -8.86
CA PRO A 142 22.14 -17.16 -9.85
C PRO A 142 21.35 -15.87 -9.57
N PRO A 143 21.95 -14.67 -9.71
CA PRO A 143 21.29 -13.42 -9.32
C PRO A 143 19.91 -13.22 -9.96
N ASP A 144 19.78 -13.49 -11.26
CA ASP A 144 18.50 -13.35 -11.97
C ASP A 144 17.45 -14.35 -11.47
N GLU A 145 17.86 -15.56 -11.11
CA GLU A 145 16.97 -16.58 -10.55
C GLU A 145 16.57 -16.29 -9.09
N TYR A 146 17.41 -15.58 -8.34
CA TYR A 146 17.10 -15.13 -7.00
C TYR A 146 16.12 -13.96 -7.05
N ALA A 147 16.37 -12.97 -7.92
CA ALA A 147 15.47 -11.85 -8.15
C ALA A 147 14.09 -12.33 -8.60
N ALA A 148 14.02 -13.23 -9.58
CA ALA A 148 12.75 -13.82 -10.03
C ALA A 148 12.00 -14.58 -8.91
N TRP A 149 12.73 -15.22 -7.99
CA TRP A 149 12.12 -15.86 -6.82
C TRP A 149 11.59 -14.82 -5.82
N GLN A 150 12.32 -13.73 -5.56
CA GLN A 150 11.82 -12.66 -4.69
C GLN A 150 10.53 -12.04 -5.27
N ASP A 151 10.47 -11.81 -6.57
CA ASP A 151 9.28 -11.29 -7.25
C ASP A 151 8.08 -12.25 -7.09
N GLN A 152 8.30 -13.57 -7.19
CA GLN A 152 7.27 -14.58 -6.96
C GLN A 152 6.76 -14.59 -5.52
N VAL A 153 7.65 -14.44 -4.54
CA VAL A 153 7.28 -14.37 -3.13
C VAL A 153 6.48 -13.10 -2.84
N CYS A 154 6.92 -11.94 -3.35
CA CYS A 154 6.18 -10.69 -3.25
C CYS A 154 4.79 -10.80 -3.88
N LEU A 155 4.68 -11.40 -5.07
CA LEU A 155 3.39 -11.63 -5.72
C LEU A 155 2.46 -12.47 -4.85
N ALA A 156 2.93 -13.61 -4.34
CA ALA A 156 2.13 -14.48 -3.47
C ALA A 156 1.75 -13.80 -2.15
N PHE A 157 2.62 -12.94 -1.62
CA PHE A 157 2.33 -12.13 -0.43
C PHE A 157 1.18 -11.17 -0.69
N HIS A 158 1.24 -10.43 -1.80
CA HIS A 158 0.17 -9.51 -2.21
C HIS A 158 -1.13 -10.24 -2.54
N ASP A 159 -1.08 -11.40 -3.20
CA ASP A 159 -2.26 -12.27 -3.42
C ASP A 159 -2.92 -12.75 -2.11
N THR A 160 -2.14 -12.86 -1.04
CA THR A 160 -2.62 -13.34 0.28
C THR A 160 -3.19 -12.21 1.13
N PHE A 161 -2.55 -11.04 1.10
CA PHE A 161 -2.79 -9.99 2.09
C PHE A 161 -3.40 -8.72 1.54
N ASP A 162 -3.30 -8.44 0.23
CA ASP A 162 -3.90 -7.24 -0.34
C ASP A 162 -5.40 -7.24 -0.05
N PRO A 163 -5.93 -6.11 0.45
CA PRO A 163 -7.36 -6.04 0.70
C PRO A 163 -8.12 -6.18 -0.61
N PRO A 164 -9.31 -6.82 -0.59
CA PRO A 164 -10.24 -6.63 -1.68
C PRO A 164 -10.53 -5.13 -1.80
N PHE A 165 -10.75 -4.65 -3.03
CA PHE A 165 -11.29 -3.30 -3.19
C PHE A 165 -12.58 -3.18 -2.37
N PRO A 166 -12.81 -2.04 -1.69
CA PRO A 166 -14.01 -1.82 -0.91
C PRO A 166 -15.27 -2.24 -1.70
N PRO A 167 -16.17 -3.06 -1.12
CA PRO A 167 -17.30 -3.62 -1.85
C PRO A 167 -18.21 -2.55 -2.48
N ASP A 168 -18.34 -1.37 -1.84
CA ASP A 168 -19.13 -0.25 -2.36
C ASP A 168 -18.51 0.42 -3.61
N LEU A 169 -17.24 0.16 -3.91
CA LEU A 169 -16.58 0.56 -5.18
C LEU A 169 -16.71 -0.52 -6.26
N ALA A 170 -16.98 -1.77 -5.88
CA ALA A 170 -17.24 -2.86 -6.82
C ALA A 170 -18.69 -2.87 -7.33
N ASP A 171 -19.64 -2.41 -6.50
CA ASP A 171 -21.09 -2.42 -6.79
C ASP A 171 -21.62 -1.21 -7.58
N GLN A 172 -20.78 -0.26 -8.02
CA GLN A 172 -21.20 0.83 -8.91
C GLN A 172 -21.51 0.41 -10.37
N ASN A 173 -21.85 -0.86 -10.62
CA ASN A 173 -22.16 -1.39 -11.96
C ASN A 173 -23.36 -2.35 -11.98
N LEU A 174 -24.51 -1.93 -11.45
CA LEU A 174 -25.80 -2.48 -11.86
C LEU A 174 -26.82 -1.35 -12.04
N ASP A 175 -26.68 -0.60 -13.14
CA ASP A 175 -27.79 -0.09 -13.97
C ASP A 175 -27.28 0.39 -15.35
#